data_AF-A0A8D8JHN5-F1
#
_entry.id   AF-A0A8D8JHN5-F1
#
_cell.length_a   1.000
_cell.length_b   1.000
_cell.length_c   1.000
_cell.angle_alpha   90.00
_cell.angle_beta   90.00
_cell.angle_gamma   90.00
#
_symmetry.space_group_name_H-M   'P 1'
#
loop_
_entity.id
_entity.type
_entity.pdbx_description
1 polymer ?
#
loop_
_entity_poly.entity_id
_entity_poly.type
_entity_poly.pdbx_seq_one_letter_code
_entity_poly.pdbx_strand_id
1 'polypeptide(L)'
;NIFLFRAYIAQRKYGVVLDDIKPSSTEELQAVRMFAEYLSSEGKRDAIVADLDKKISKSVDVSNTTFLLMAASIYLHEMNTDAALRTLHQGESLECMAMTVQILLKLDRVDMARKELKKMQDQDEDATLTQ
;
A
#
# COMPACT_ATOMS: atom_id res chain seq x y z
N ASN A 1 -12.93 -9.51 -2.91
CA ASN A 1 -12.30 -9.61 -4.24
C ASN A 1 -11.30 -8.44 -4.41
N ILE A 2 -10.27 -8.37 -3.56
CA ILE A 2 -9.35 -7.22 -3.45
C ILE A 2 -8.45 -7.11 -4.70
N PHE A 3 -7.91 -8.24 -5.17
CA PHE A 3 -7.05 -8.29 -6.36
C PHE A 3 -7.75 -7.79 -7.62
N LEU A 4 -9.05 -8.07 -7.80
CA LEU A 4 -9.83 -7.56 -8.92
C LEU A 4 -9.85 -6.02 -8.97
N PHE A 5 -10.16 -5.38 -7.85
CA PHE A 5 -10.21 -3.91 -7.79
C PHE A 5 -8.82 -3.28 -7.92
N ARG A 6 -7.79 -3.89 -7.36
CA ARG A 6 -6.39 -3.46 -7.57
C ARG A 6 -5.99 -3.56 -9.05
N ALA A 7 -6.43 -4.61 -9.76
CA ALA A 7 -6.23 -4.74 -11.20
C ALA A 7 -6.99 -3.65 -11.99
N TYR A 8 -8.21 -3.28 -11.58
CA TYR A 8 -8.92 -2.14 -12.18
C TYR A 8 -8.20 -0.80 -11.96
N ILE A 9 -7.62 -0.58 -10.77
CA ILE A 9 -6.77 0.58 -10.50
C ILE A 9 -5.57 0.62 -11.45
N ALA A 10 -4.88 -0.52 -11.63
CA ALA A 10 -3.75 -0.61 -12.56
C ALA A 10 -4.13 -0.31 -14.02
N GLN A 11 -5.37 -0.64 -14.42
CA GLN A 11 -5.94 -0.30 -15.72
C GLN A 11 -6.48 1.14 -15.80
N ARG A 12 -6.31 1.96 -14.76
CA ARG A 12 -6.88 3.31 -14.63
C ARG A 12 -8.41 3.38 -14.70
N LYS A 13 -9.08 2.26 -14.43
CA LYS A 13 -10.55 2.15 -14.38
C LYS A 13 -11.07 2.55 -12.99
N TYR A 14 -10.74 3.76 -12.55
CA TYR A 14 -11.07 4.23 -11.20
C TYR A 14 -12.60 4.32 -10.97
N GLY A 15 -13.36 4.72 -12.00
CA GLY A 15 -14.83 4.80 -11.93
C GLY A 15 -15.47 3.49 -11.49
N VAL A 16 -15.03 2.35 -12.04
CA VAL A 16 -15.54 1.01 -11.66
C VAL A 16 -15.31 0.74 -10.17
N VAL A 17 -14.12 1.07 -9.67
CA VAL A 17 -13.78 0.88 -8.25
C VAL A 17 -14.62 1.80 -7.36
N LEU A 18 -14.81 3.05 -7.79
CA LEU A 18 -15.59 4.06 -7.08
C LEU A 18 -17.12 3.83 -7.15
N ASP A 19 -17.59 3.07 -8.12
CA ASP A 19 -19.01 2.73 -8.23
C ASP A 19 -19.33 1.42 -7.49
N ASP A 20 -18.45 0.41 -7.59
CA ASP A 20 -18.72 -0.92 -7.05
C ASP A 20 -18.42 -1.06 -5.55
N ILE A 21 -17.40 -0.36 -5.04
CA ILE A 21 -17.08 -0.41 -3.60
C ILE A 21 -18.00 0.54 -2.84
N LYS A 22 -18.96 -0.01 -2.09
CA LYS A 22 -19.95 0.77 -1.33
C LYS A 22 -19.42 1.17 0.04
N PRO A 23 -19.99 2.20 0.72
CA PRO A 23 -19.57 2.57 2.08
C PRO A 23 -19.71 1.46 3.13
N SER A 24 -20.59 0.48 2.88
CA SER A 24 -20.77 -0.69 3.74
C SER A 24 -19.80 -1.84 3.44
N SER A 25 -18.89 -1.68 2.47
CA SER A 25 -17.86 -2.67 2.16
C SER A 25 -16.79 -2.72 3.24
N THR A 26 -16.06 -3.83 3.32
CA THR A 26 -15.02 -4.08 4.33
C THR A 26 -13.91 -3.03 4.31
N GLU A 27 -13.16 -2.91 5.41
CA GLU A 27 -12.11 -1.90 5.55
C GLU A 27 -11.00 -2.03 4.50
N GLU A 28 -10.65 -3.26 4.09
CA GLU A 28 -9.68 -3.52 3.02
C GLU A 28 -10.17 -2.94 1.68
N LEU A 29 -11.47 -3.11 1.38
CA LEU A 29 -12.06 -2.53 0.17
C LEU A 29 -12.15 -1.00 0.28
N GLN A 30 -12.42 -0.45 1.47
CA GLN A 30 -12.36 1.01 1.67
C GLN A 30 -10.95 1.56 1.43
N ALA A 31 -9.90 0.82 1.80
CA ALA A 31 -8.53 1.22 1.50
C ALA A 31 -8.25 1.26 -0.01
N VAL A 32 -8.71 0.25 -0.75
CA VAL A 32 -8.60 0.23 -2.22
C VAL A 32 -9.39 1.38 -2.85
N ARG A 33 -10.60 1.66 -2.34
CA ARG A 33 -11.42 2.78 -2.79
C ARG A 33 -10.72 4.12 -2.55
N MET A 34 -10.13 4.31 -1.37
CA MET A 34 -9.39 5.53 -1.01
C MET A 34 -8.24 5.79 -1.99
N PHE A 35 -7.49 4.75 -2.35
CA PHE A 35 -6.41 4.87 -3.33
C PHE A 35 -6.94 5.19 -4.73
N ALA A 36 -8.05 4.57 -5.15
CA ALA A 36 -8.70 4.91 -6.42
C ALA A 36 -9.19 6.36 -6.45
N GLU A 37 -9.76 6.86 -5.36
CA GLU A 37 -10.21 8.25 -5.26
C GLU A 37 -9.03 9.22 -5.39
N TYR A 38 -7.94 8.94 -4.67
CA TYR A 38 -6.68 9.69 -4.74
C TYR A 38 -6.12 9.78 -6.18
N LEU A 39 -6.11 8.66 -6.90
CA LEU A 39 -5.62 8.61 -8.28
C LEU A 39 -6.57 9.29 -9.27
N SER A 40 -7.87 9.27 -9.00
CA SER A 40 -8.90 9.81 -9.91
C SER A 40 -9.06 11.33 -9.86
N SER A 41 -8.71 11.97 -8.74
CA SER A 41 -9.02 13.38 -8.50
C SER A 41 -7.88 14.13 -7.83
N GLU A 42 -7.18 14.96 -8.60
CA GLU A 42 -6.06 15.76 -8.09
C GLU A 42 -6.50 16.74 -7.00
N GLY A 43 -7.67 17.37 -7.16
CA GLY A 43 -8.20 18.34 -6.19
C GLY A 43 -8.59 17.75 -4.83
N LYS A 44 -8.61 16.42 -4.68
CA LYS A 44 -8.91 15.74 -3.42
C LYS A 44 -7.68 15.15 -2.74
N ARG A 45 -6.50 15.16 -3.39
CA ARG A 45 -5.29 14.50 -2.88
C ARG A 45 -4.92 14.98 -1.48
N ASP A 46 -4.79 16.29 -1.28
CA ASP A 46 -4.43 16.87 0.02
C ASP A 46 -5.39 16.47 1.14
N ALA A 47 -6.70 16.47 0.85
CA ALA A 47 -7.72 16.08 1.81
C ALA A 47 -7.63 14.59 2.17
N ILE A 48 -7.36 13.74 1.19
CA ILE A 48 -7.18 12.29 1.40
C ILE A 48 -5.92 12.00 2.19
N VAL A 49 -4.80 12.68 1.88
CA VAL A 49 -3.54 12.54 2.63
C VAL A 49 -3.73 12.98 4.08
N ALA A 50 -4.40 14.11 4.31
CA ALA A 50 -4.69 14.58 5.65
C ALA A 50 -5.62 13.64 6.46
N ASP A 51 -6.59 13.00 5.80
CA ASP A 51 -7.43 11.96 6.44
C ASP A 51 -6.63 10.68 6.71
N LEU A 52 -5.74 10.29 5.79
CA LEU A 52 -4.86 9.14 5.95
C LEU A 52 -3.91 9.33 7.14
N ASP A 53 -3.27 10.48 7.27
CA ASP A 53 -2.39 10.80 8.41
C ASP A 53 -3.14 10.70 9.74
N LYS A 54 -4.39 11.18 9.78
CA LYS A 54 -5.26 11.04 10.97
C LYS A 54 -5.56 9.58 11.27
N LYS A 55 -5.87 8.76 10.26
CA LYS A 55 -6.11 7.33 10.44
C LYS A 55 -4.87 6.61 10.98
N ILE A 56 -3.69 6.91 10.43
CA ILE A 56 -2.43 6.32 10.89
C ILE A 56 -2.11 6.71 12.33
N SER A 57 -2.40 7.96 12.72
CA SER A 57 -2.14 8.43 14.09
C SER A 57 -3.05 7.80 15.16
N LYS A 58 -4.23 7.27 14.78
CA LYS A 58 -5.26 6.80 15.72
C LYS A 58 -5.18 5.31 16.07
N SER A 59 -4.04 4.67 15.80
CA SER A 59 -3.85 3.22 15.81
C SER A 59 -4.51 2.55 14.60
N VAL A 60 -3.67 1.97 13.75
CA VAL A 60 -4.10 1.20 12.58
C VAL A 60 -4.09 -0.27 12.96
N ASP A 61 -5.07 -1.03 12.45
CA ASP A 61 -5.00 -2.48 12.49
C ASP A 61 -3.86 -2.95 11.57
N VAL A 62 -2.73 -3.30 12.18
CA VAL A 62 -1.54 -3.77 11.48
C VAL A 62 -1.75 -5.10 10.75
N SER A 63 -2.81 -5.85 11.11
CA SER A 63 -3.19 -7.07 10.39
C SER A 63 -3.86 -6.76 9.04
N ASN A 64 -4.40 -5.55 8.86
CA ASN A 64 -4.95 -5.08 7.60
C ASN A 64 -3.84 -4.62 6.64
N THR A 65 -3.14 -5.61 6.10
CA THR A 65 -2.05 -5.40 5.13
C THR A 65 -2.50 -4.68 3.86
N THR A 66 -3.76 -4.85 3.45
CA THR A 66 -4.31 -4.10 2.30
C THR A 66 -4.33 -2.60 2.58
N PHE A 67 -4.75 -2.20 3.78
CA PHE A 67 -4.70 -0.79 4.19
C PHE A 67 -3.26 -0.26 4.16
N LEU A 68 -2.31 -0.98 4.76
CA LEU A 68 -0.90 -0.56 4.79
C LEU A 68 -0.33 -0.35 3.38
N LEU A 69 -0.63 -1.25 2.44
CA LEU A 69 -0.16 -1.15 1.06
C LEU A 69 -0.78 0.02 0.30
N MET A 70 -2.08 0.26 0.46
CA MET A 70 -2.76 1.39 -0.18
C MET A 70 -2.31 2.72 0.40
N ALA A 71 -2.12 2.80 1.71
CA ALA A 71 -1.57 3.96 2.41
C ALA A 71 -0.14 4.27 1.96
N ALA A 72 0.74 3.27 1.95
CA ALA A 72 2.11 3.42 1.45
C ALA A 72 2.14 3.84 -0.03
N SER A 73 1.22 3.32 -0.85
CA SER A 73 1.11 3.72 -2.26
C SER A 73 0.79 5.21 -2.40
N ILE A 74 -0.15 5.72 -1.61
CA ILE A 74 -0.48 7.16 -1.56
C ILE A 74 0.76 7.97 -1.16
N TYR A 75 1.46 7.60 -0.09
CA TYR A 75 2.66 8.31 0.33
C TYR A 75 3.77 8.32 -0.71
N LEU A 76 3.93 7.25 -1.50
CA LEU A 76 4.89 7.23 -2.60
C LEU A 76 4.52 8.18 -3.73
N HIS A 77 3.24 8.36 -4.02
CA HIS A 77 2.79 9.38 -4.98
C HIS A 77 3.04 10.81 -4.48
N GLU A 78 2.99 11.02 -3.16
CA GLU A 78 3.36 12.28 -2.49
C GLU A 78 4.88 12.46 -2.30
N MET A 79 5.71 11.55 -2.84
CA MET A 79 7.17 11.52 -2.62
C MET A 79 7.58 11.42 -1.14
N ASN A 80 6.68 11.03 -0.25
CA ASN A 80 6.93 10.87 1.18
C ASN A 80 7.36 9.43 1.50
N THR A 81 8.57 9.06 1.07
CA THR A 81 9.09 7.70 1.23
C THR A 81 9.25 7.30 2.69
N ASP A 82 9.53 8.25 3.58
CA ASP A 82 9.66 7.98 5.01
C ASP A 82 8.33 7.53 5.63
N ALA A 83 7.22 8.22 5.30
CA ALA A 83 5.90 7.81 5.75
C ALA A 83 5.49 6.46 5.16
N ALA A 84 5.80 6.22 3.88
CA ALA A 84 5.56 4.92 3.23
C ALA A 84 6.29 3.78 3.95
N LEU A 85 7.59 3.92 4.20
CA LEU A 85 8.39 2.91 4.91
C LEU A 85 7.91 2.69 6.35
N ARG A 86 7.59 3.76 7.10
CA ARG A 86 7.02 3.65 8.45
C ARG A 86 5.68 2.92 8.46
N THR A 87 4.87 3.10 7.41
CA THR A 87 3.59 2.41 7.28
C THR A 87 3.80 0.92 6.99
N LEU A 88 4.66 0.59 6.04
CA LEU A 88 4.93 -0.80 5.65
C LEU A 88 5.62 -1.61 6.77
N HIS A 89 6.48 -0.96 7.57
CA HIS A 89 7.20 -1.63 8.67
C HIS A 89 6.27 -2.17 9.77
N GLN A 90 5.02 -1.71 9.83
CA GLN A 90 4.03 -2.24 10.77
C GLN A 90 3.44 -3.58 10.33
N GLY A 91 3.52 -3.92 9.04
CA GLY A 91 2.98 -5.15 8.50
C GLY A 91 4.07 -6.21 8.29
N GLU A 92 3.69 -7.49 8.45
CA GLU A 92 4.60 -8.63 8.31
C GLU A 92 4.37 -9.42 7.00
N SER A 93 3.55 -8.94 6.07
CA SER A 93 3.30 -9.67 4.83
C SER A 93 4.45 -9.53 3.82
N LEU A 94 4.63 -10.58 3.01
CA LEU A 94 5.59 -10.57 1.90
C LEU A 94 5.35 -9.42 0.93
N GLU A 95 4.09 -9.01 0.74
CA GLU A 95 3.77 -7.87 -0.12
C GLU A 95 4.26 -6.54 0.48
N CYS A 96 4.16 -6.36 1.80
CA CYS A 96 4.74 -5.20 2.49
C CYS A 96 6.27 -5.20 2.40
N MET A 97 6.91 -6.36 2.54
CA MET A 97 8.36 -6.51 2.39
C MET A 97 8.81 -6.23 0.95
N ALA A 98 8.12 -6.76 -0.04
CA ALA A 98 8.42 -6.54 -1.45
C ALA A 98 8.31 -5.05 -1.82
N MET A 99 7.26 -4.37 -1.35
CA MET A 99 7.11 -2.93 -1.54
C MET A 99 8.22 -2.15 -0.81
N THR A 100 8.63 -2.58 0.39
CA THR A 100 9.76 -1.99 1.12
C THR A 100 11.06 -2.12 0.32
N VAL A 101 11.36 -3.30 -0.23
CA VAL A 101 12.51 -3.51 -1.13
C VAL A 101 12.46 -2.57 -2.33
N GLN A 102 11.30 -2.43 -2.98
CA GLN A 102 11.12 -1.53 -4.12
C GLN A 102 11.43 -0.07 -3.74
N ILE A 103 10.97 0.40 -2.58
CA ILE A 103 11.23 1.76 -2.11
C ILE A 103 12.72 1.95 -1.82
N LEU A 104 13.36 1.01 -1.12
CA LEU A 104 14.79 1.08 -0.80
C LEU A 104 15.66 1.10 -2.06
N LEU A 105 15.30 0.35 -3.10
CA LEU A 105 15.97 0.40 -4.40
C LEU A 105 15.80 1.77 -5.07
N LYS A 106 14.61 2.37 -5.01
CA LYS A 106 14.38 3.73 -5.53
C LYS A 106 15.17 4.81 -4.78
N LEU A 107 15.57 4.54 -3.53
CA LEU A 107 16.41 5.42 -2.71
C LEU A 107 17.91 5.14 -2.85
N ASP A 108 18.31 4.27 -3.79
CA ASP A 108 19.68 3.77 -3.95
C ASP A 108 20.28 3.11 -2.68
N ARG A 109 19.42 2.69 -1.74
CA ARG A 109 19.79 1.99 -0.50
C ARG A 109 19.84 0.48 -0.72
N VAL A 110 20.67 0.06 -1.66
CA VAL A 110 20.84 -1.36 -2.06
C VAL A 110 21.28 -2.23 -0.88
N ASP A 111 22.05 -1.67 0.06
CA ASP A 111 22.46 -2.32 1.30
C ASP A 111 21.26 -2.76 2.14
N MET A 112 20.28 -1.89 2.33
CA MET A 112 19.07 -2.17 3.08
C MET A 112 18.12 -3.06 2.28
N ALA A 113 17.98 -2.81 0.98
CA ALA A 113 17.14 -3.63 0.10
C ALA A 113 17.54 -5.11 0.14
N ARG A 114 18.85 -5.41 0.14
CA ARG A 114 19.35 -6.79 0.28
C ARG A 114 19.03 -7.42 1.63
N LYS A 115 19.09 -6.65 2.72
CA LYS A 115 18.72 -7.15 4.05
C LYS A 115 17.25 -7.50 4.12
N GLU A 116 16.39 -6.64 3.58
CA GLU A 116 14.95 -6.87 3.58
C GLU A 116 14.57 -8.04 2.66
N LEU A 117 15.20 -8.13 1.48
CA LEU A 117 15.04 -9.27 0.58
C LEU A 117 15.43 -10.60 1.26
N LYS A 118 16.53 -10.60 2.02
CA LYS A 118 16.94 -11.79 2.76
C LYS A 118 15.91 -12.20 3.80
N LYS A 119 15.36 -11.25 4.58
CA LYS A 119 14.26 -11.56 5.50
C LYS A 119 13.04 -12.14 4.78
N MET A 120 12.70 -11.59 3.62
CA MET A 120 11.58 -12.08 2.81
C MET A 120 11.81 -13.53 2.33
N GLN A 121 13.05 -13.87 1.96
CA GLN A 121 13.45 -15.24 1.61
C GLN A 121 13.43 -16.18 2.82
N ASP A 122 13.94 -15.73 3.97
CA ASP A 122 13.98 -16.51 5.20
C ASP A 122 12.57 -16.77 5.78
N GLN A 123 11.60 -15.87 5.49
CA GLN A 123 10.21 -15.98 5.91
C GLN A 123 9.39 -16.96 5.05
N ASP A 124 9.91 -17.34 3.86
CA ASP A 124 9.22 -18.21 2.93
C ASP A 124 10.18 -19.18 2.22
N GLU A 125 10.56 -20.25 2.94
CA GLU A 125 11.42 -21.34 2.43
C GLU A 125 10.78 -22.11 1.25
N ASP A 126 9.48 -21.94 0.94
CA ASP A 126 8.76 -22.73 -0.08
C ASP A 126 7.83 -21.94 -1.06
N ALA A 127 7.64 -20.61 -0.96
CA ALA A 127 6.81 -19.92 -1.96
C ALA A 127 7.53 -19.60 -3.27
N THR A 128 6.87 -19.98 -4.37
CA THR A 128 7.20 -19.65 -5.78
C THR A 128 7.51 -18.19 -6.14
N LEU A 129 7.36 -17.23 -5.22
CA LEU A 129 7.74 -15.82 -5.37
C LEU A 129 9.23 -15.56 -5.06
N THR A 130 9.96 -16.53 -4.51
CA THR A 130 11.38 -16.42 -4.11
C THR A 130 12.36 -17.18 -5.02
N GLN A 131 11.88 -17.81 -6.10
CA GLN A 131 12.70 -18.50 -7.13
C GLN A 131 13.08 -17.59 -8.30
#